data_AF-A0A7J5TXP7-F1
#
_entry.id   AF-A0A7J5TXP7-F1
#
_cell.length_a   1.000
_cell.length_b   1.000
_cell.length_c   1.000
_cell.angle_alpha   90.00
_cell.angle_beta   90.00
_cell.angle_gamma   90.00
#
_symmetry.space_group_name_H-M   'P 1'
#
loop_
_entity.id
_entity.type
_entity.pdbx_description
1 polymer ?
#
loop_
_entity_poly.entity_id
_entity_poly.type
_entity_poly.pdbx_seq_one_letter_code
_entity_poly.pdbx_strand_id
1 'polypeptide(L)'
;MVLLLSLAGCYAKPDTFGKLDVAKWRSDRGGCNGVRATLLTDFNASRQEFKGVHVNDLGGILGRPDVNMIADRNQKYYVYFLEKGIHCDDAKQPSKARSVAFRVSAIGLVTEITFQNGTP
;
A
#
# COMPACT_ATOMS: atom_id res chain seq x y z
N MET A 1 23.14 8.12 42.11
CA MET A 1 22.65 7.27 41.00
C MET A 1 21.92 8.19 40.03
N VAL A 2 22.59 8.60 38.95
CA VAL A 2 22.05 9.57 37.98
C VAL A 2 21.10 8.82 37.04
N LEU A 3 19.82 9.19 37.08
CA LEU A 3 18.76 8.64 36.24
C LEU A 3 18.85 9.33 34.86
N LEU A 4 19.46 8.67 33.87
CA LEU A 4 19.41 9.11 32.47
C LEU A 4 17.97 8.97 31.96
N LEU A 5 17.28 10.09 31.75
CA LEU A 5 16.07 10.14 30.92
C LEU A 5 16.49 10.13 29.43
N SER A 6 16.36 8.98 28.80
CA SER A 6 16.48 8.82 27.34
C SER A 6 15.22 9.36 26.66
N LEU A 7 15.36 10.48 25.95
CA LEU A 7 14.37 11.00 25.00
C LEU A 7 14.30 10.07 23.78
N ALA A 8 13.39 9.10 23.79
CA ALA A 8 13.02 8.37 22.59
C ALA A 8 12.14 9.29 21.71
N GLY A 9 12.76 10.01 20.78
CA GLY A 9 12.04 10.73 19.73
C GLY A 9 11.41 9.73 18.76
N CYS A 10 10.14 9.36 18.99
CA CYS A 10 9.33 8.69 17.98
C CYS A 10 9.03 9.69 16.86
N TYR A 11 9.82 9.65 15.77
CA TYR A 11 9.49 10.37 14.55
C TYR A 11 8.20 9.75 14.00
N ALA A 12 7.07 10.45 14.12
CA ALA A 12 5.82 10.01 13.54
C ALA A 12 5.99 9.92 12.01
N LYS A 13 5.50 8.84 11.40
CA LYS A 13 5.49 8.75 9.94
C LYS A 13 4.58 9.85 9.40
N PRO A 14 4.92 10.49 8.27
CA PRO A 14 4.06 11.50 7.68
C PRO A 14 2.68 10.92 7.39
N ASP A 15 1.65 11.71 7.70
CA ASP A 15 0.25 11.33 7.50
C ASP A 15 -0.21 11.54 6.05
N THR A 16 0.63 12.18 5.23
CA THR A 16 0.37 12.41 3.80
C THR A 16 1.52 11.95 2.92
N PHE A 17 1.19 11.58 1.68
CA PHE A 17 2.14 11.36 0.59
C PHE A 17 1.61 12.06 -0.66
N GLY A 18 2.24 13.18 -1.00
CA GLY A 18 1.65 14.14 -1.94
C GLY A 18 0.28 14.63 -1.44
N LYS A 19 -0.78 14.36 -2.20
CA LYS A 19 -2.18 14.66 -1.82
C LYS A 19 -2.86 13.53 -1.05
N LEU A 20 -2.29 12.32 -1.05
CA LEU A 20 -2.91 11.15 -0.43
C LEU A 20 -2.79 11.22 1.09
N ASP A 21 -3.93 11.16 1.78
CA ASP A 21 -3.98 10.89 3.22
C ASP A 21 -3.63 9.41 3.48
N VAL A 22 -2.37 9.18 3.83
CA VAL A 22 -1.86 7.83 4.03
C VAL A 22 -2.18 7.28 5.41
N ALA A 23 -2.50 8.14 6.38
CA ALA A 23 -3.02 7.68 7.67
C ALA A 23 -4.41 7.03 7.48
N LYS A 24 -5.29 7.68 6.72
CA LYS A 24 -6.61 7.17 6.36
C LYS A 24 -6.54 5.99 5.39
N TRP A 25 -5.56 5.95 4.49
CA TRP A 25 -5.32 4.75 3.68
C TRP A 25 -4.94 3.53 4.53
N ARG A 26 -4.02 3.73 5.49
CA ARG A 26 -3.52 2.68 6.38
C ARG A 26 -4.59 2.14 7.34
N SER A 27 -5.61 2.93 7.67
CA SER A 27 -6.69 2.50 8.56
C SER A 27 -7.65 1.48 7.93
N ASP A 28 -7.62 1.33 6.60
CA ASP A 28 -8.51 0.43 5.85
C ASP A 28 -7.74 -0.67 5.15
N ARG A 29 -7.12 -1.55 5.95
CA ARG A 29 -6.43 -2.73 5.45
C ARG A 29 -7.40 -3.63 4.67
N GLY A 30 -7.01 -4.06 3.47
CA GLY A 30 -7.89 -4.78 2.54
C GLY A 30 -8.98 -3.93 1.87
N GLY A 31 -9.11 -2.63 2.14
CA GLY A 31 -10.20 -1.84 1.56
C GLY A 31 -11.60 -2.27 2.05
N CYS A 32 -11.68 -3.05 3.13
CA CYS A 32 -12.91 -3.70 3.60
C CYS A 32 -13.94 -2.72 4.18
N ASN A 33 -13.51 -1.54 4.60
CA ASN A 33 -14.36 -0.48 5.15
C ASN A 33 -14.74 0.58 4.10
N GLY A 34 -14.29 0.43 2.85
CA GLY A 34 -14.61 1.35 1.75
C GLY A 34 -13.91 2.71 1.84
N VAL A 35 -12.97 2.88 2.76
CA VAL A 35 -12.26 4.16 2.97
C VAL A 35 -11.28 4.40 1.82
N ARG A 36 -10.55 3.38 1.35
CA ARG A 36 -9.61 3.53 0.22
C ARG A 36 -10.30 3.98 -1.07
N ALA A 37 -11.53 3.54 -1.31
CA ALA A 37 -12.33 3.99 -2.45
C ALA A 37 -12.57 5.51 -2.43
N THR A 38 -12.71 6.11 -1.24
CA THR A 38 -12.88 7.57 -1.09
C THR A 38 -11.62 8.37 -1.38
N LEU A 39 -10.45 7.72 -1.38
CA LEU A 39 -9.14 8.35 -1.56
C LEU A 39 -8.61 8.22 -3.00
N LEU A 40 -9.38 7.65 -3.93
CA LEU A 40 -8.89 7.36 -5.29
C LEU A 40 -8.49 8.61 -6.08
N THR A 41 -9.17 9.74 -5.86
CA THR A 41 -8.81 11.00 -6.51
C THR A 41 -7.42 11.47 -6.08
N ASP A 42 -7.16 11.48 -4.77
CA ASP A 42 -5.88 11.92 -4.20
C ASP A 42 -4.77 10.92 -4.51
N PHE A 43 -5.07 9.61 -4.45
CA PHE A 43 -4.16 8.56 -4.87
C PHE A 43 -3.72 8.75 -6.33
N ASN A 44 -4.67 9.03 -7.23
CA ASN A 44 -4.35 9.25 -8.64
C ASN A 44 -3.52 10.53 -8.86
N ALA A 45 -3.79 11.58 -8.09
CA ALA A 45 -3.02 12.82 -8.13
C ALA A 45 -1.55 12.60 -7.72
N SER A 46 -1.30 11.70 -6.76
CA SER A 46 0.04 11.35 -6.28
C SER A 46 0.63 10.09 -6.92
N ARG A 47 -0.04 9.52 -7.93
CA ARG A 47 0.37 8.24 -8.54
C ARG A 47 1.78 8.27 -9.10
N GLN A 48 2.19 9.37 -9.73
CA GLN A 48 3.54 9.46 -10.31
C GLN A 48 4.64 9.55 -9.25
N GLU A 49 4.34 10.09 -8.07
CA GLU A 49 5.30 10.23 -6.97
C GLU A 49 5.74 8.87 -6.43
N PHE A 50 4.92 7.83 -6.59
CA PHE A 50 5.28 6.46 -6.21
C PHE A 50 6.32 5.83 -7.13
N LYS A 51 6.52 6.30 -8.37
CA LYS A 51 7.51 5.71 -9.27
C LYS A 51 8.92 5.97 -8.74
N GLY A 52 9.74 4.92 -8.68
CA GLY A 52 11.08 4.99 -8.12
C GLY A 52 11.13 4.94 -6.59
N VAL A 53 9.98 4.92 -5.89
CA VAL A 53 9.95 4.68 -4.44
C VAL A 53 10.45 3.28 -4.15
N HIS A 54 11.34 3.15 -3.16
CA HIS A 54 11.82 1.85 -2.72
C HIS A 54 10.73 1.12 -1.94
N VAL A 55 10.65 -0.20 -2.08
CA VAL A 55 9.57 -1.04 -1.54
C VAL A 55 9.45 -0.98 -0.01
N ASN A 56 10.57 -0.72 0.68
CA ASN A 56 10.56 -0.51 2.14
C ASN A 56 9.83 0.79 2.52
N ASP A 57 10.06 1.86 1.76
CA ASP A 57 9.39 3.15 1.96
C ASP A 57 7.93 3.07 1.54
N LEU A 58 7.62 2.33 0.46
CA LEU A 58 6.24 2.06 0.05
C LEU A 58 5.45 1.41 1.19
N GLY A 59 6.04 0.45 1.90
CA GLY A 59 5.44 -0.17 3.08
C GLY A 59 5.32 0.79 4.28
N GLY A 60 6.22 1.76 4.39
CA GLY A 60 6.11 2.86 5.37
C GLY A 60 4.97 3.83 5.05
N ILE A 61 4.76 4.11 3.77
CA ILE A 61 3.75 5.05 3.26
C ILE A 61 2.36 4.40 3.31
N LEU A 62 2.15 3.31 2.57
CA LEU A 62 0.83 2.68 2.38
C LEU A 62 0.51 1.60 3.42
N GLY A 63 1.47 1.22 4.25
CA GLY A 63 1.36 0.07 5.13
C GLY A 63 1.70 -1.25 4.42
N ARG A 64 1.47 -2.37 5.11
CA ARG A 64 1.70 -3.71 4.54
C ARG A 64 0.76 -3.93 3.34
N PRO A 65 1.24 -4.46 2.20
CA PRO A 65 0.36 -4.82 1.09
C PRO A 65 -0.62 -5.92 1.52
N ASP A 66 -1.80 -5.92 0.89
CA ASP A 66 -2.80 -6.94 1.14
C ASP A 66 -2.37 -8.28 0.51
N VAL A 67 -1.73 -8.22 -0.66
CA VAL A 67 -1.06 -9.36 -1.29
C VAL A 67 0.35 -8.97 -1.71
N ASN A 68 1.31 -9.82 -1.37
CA ASN A 68 2.69 -9.77 -1.87
C ASN A 68 2.93 -11.06 -2.66
N MET A 69 3.16 -10.93 -3.96
CA MET A 69 3.27 -12.08 -4.86
C MET A 69 4.39 -11.90 -5.88
N ILE A 70 4.84 -13.04 -6.40
CA ILE A 70 5.71 -13.13 -7.56
C ILE A 70 4.88 -13.80 -8.64
N ALA A 71 4.58 -13.05 -9.70
CA ALA A 71 3.87 -13.55 -10.87
C ALA A 71 4.86 -14.13 -11.89
N ASP A 72 4.34 -14.49 -13.06
CA ASP A 72 5.14 -15.02 -14.16
C ASP A 72 6.34 -14.14 -14.49
N ARG A 73 7.40 -14.78 -14.98
CA ARG A 73 8.68 -14.11 -15.30
C ARG A 73 9.33 -13.40 -14.11
N ASN A 74 9.08 -13.91 -12.90
CA ASN A 74 9.69 -13.42 -11.66
C ASN A 74 9.36 -11.94 -11.35
N GLN A 75 8.14 -11.51 -11.73
CA GLN A 75 7.68 -10.14 -11.50
C GLN A 75 7.09 -10.00 -10.10
N LYS A 76 7.64 -9.10 -9.29
CA LYS A 76 7.17 -8.86 -7.93
C LYS A 76 6.06 -7.81 -7.90
N TYR A 77 4.94 -8.13 -7.26
CA TYR A 77 3.79 -7.25 -7.12
C TYR A 77 3.37 -7.06 -5.66
N TYR A 78 3.10 -5.80 -5.31
CA TYR A 78 2.49 -5.41 -4.04
C TYR A 78 1.10 -4.90 -4.36
N VAL A 79 0.07 -5.61 -3.92
CA VAL A 79 -1.33 -5.35 -4.27
C VAL A 79 -2.08 -4.80 -3.07
N TYR A 80 -2.89 -3.78 -3.31
CA TYR A 80 -3.80 -3.20 -2.33
C TYR A 80 -5.23 -3.22 -2.91
N PHE A 81 -6.17 -3.81 -2.18
CA PHE A 81 -7.58 -3.76 -2.55
C PHE A 81 -8.16 -2.38 -2.21
N LEU A 82 -9.04 -1.89 -3.08
CA LEU A 82 -9.60 -0.55 -3.03
C LEU A 82 -11.04 -0.55 -2.52
N GLU A 83 -11.68 -1.71 -2.52
CA GLU A 83 -13.07 -1.92 -2.14
C GLU A 83 -13.27 -3.29 -1.50
N LYS A 84 -14.39 -3.45 -0.78
CA LYS A 84 -14.75 -4.72 -0.15
C LYS A 84 -14.96 -5.81 -1.20
N GLY A 85 -14.43 -7.00 -0.92
CA GLY A 85 -14.72 -8.21 -1.68
C GLY A 85 -14.56 -9.46 -0.83
N ILE A 86 -14.62 -10.63 -1.47
CA ILE A 86 -14.59 -11.93 -0.76
C ILE A 86 -13.35 -12.12 0.12
N HIS A 87 -12.22 -11.49 -0.21
CA HIS A 87 -10.99 -11.54 0.60
C HIS A 87 -11.14 -10.95 2.01
N CYS A 88 -12.14 -10.09 2.24
CA CYS A 88 -12.43 -9.53 3.56
C CYS A 88 -13.10 -10.55 4.48
N ASP A 89 -13.86 -11.49 3.92
CA ASP A 89 -14.62 -12.50 4.65
C ASP A 89 -13.89 -13.86 4.65
N ASP A 90 -13.24 -14.21 3.53
CA ASP A 90 -12.43 -15.41 3.34
C ASP A 90 -11.15 -15.11 2.54
N ALA A 91 -10.03 -14.96 3.26
CA ALA A 91 -8.73 -14.67 2.66
C ALA A 91 -8.16 -15.78 1.76
N LYS A 92 -8.74 -16.99 1.77
CA LYS A 92 -8.31 -18.10 0.90
C LYS A 92 -8.91 -18.02 -0.49
N GLN A 93 -10.00 -17.28 -0.65
CA GLN A 93 -10.68 -17.17 -1.94
C GLN A 93 -10.10 -16.02 -2.78
N PRO A 94 -9.84 -16.26 -4.07
CA PRO A 94 -9.37 -15.22 -4.96
C PRO A 94 -10.44 -14.13 -5.10
N SER A 95 -10.07 -12.91 -4.71
CA SER A 95 -10.96 -11.75 -4.84
C SER A 95 -10.86 -11.13 -6.21
N LYS A 96 -12.02 -10.71 -6.74
CA LYS A 96 -12.14 -9.88 -7.95
C LYS A 96 -12.39 -8.40 -7.63
N ALA A 97 -12.34 -8.00 -6.35
CA ALA A 97 -12.47 -6.61 -5.95
C ALA A 97 -11.43 -5.73 -6.66
N ARG A 98 -11.83 -4.51 -6.98
CA ARG A 98 -10.93 -3.52 -7.59
C ARG A 98 -9.70 -3.33 -6.70
N SER A 99 -8.54 -3.32 -7.33
CA SER A 99 -7.25 -3.23 -6.65
C SER A 99 -6.28 -2.33 -7.43
N VAL A 100 -5.19 -1.98 -6.76
CA VAL A 100 -4.01 -1.39 -7.38
C VAL A 100 -2.80 -2.28 -7.12
N ALA A 101 -2.06 -2.59 -8.19
CA ALA A 101 -0.86 -3.39 -8.14
C ALA A 101 0.38 -2.53 -8.45
N PHE A 102 1.36 -2.60 -7.55
CA PHE A 102 2.66 -1.96 -7.70
C PHE A 102 3.66 -3.00 -8.19
N ARG A 103 4.15 -2.86 -9.42
CA ARG A 103 5.24 -3.69 -9.96
C ARG A 103 6.57 -3.19 -9.43
N VAL A 104 7.31 -4.05 -8.76
CA VAL A 104 8.59 -3.75 -8.15
C VAL A 104 9.72 -4.39 -8.97
N SER A 105 10.78 -3.64 -9.24
CA SER A 105 11.98 -4.12 -9.91
C SER A 105 12.78 -5.09 -9.03
N ALA A 106 13.75 -5.78 -9.63
CA ALA A 106 14.65 -6.67 -8.90
C ALA A 106 15.45 -5.96 -7.79
N ILE A 107 15.69 -4.65 -7.94
CA ILE A 107 16.39 -3.82 -6.95
C ILE A 107 15.43 -3.09 -5.98
N GLY A 108 14.15 -3.47 -5.96
CA GLY A 108 13.20 -2.97 -4.97
C GLY A 108 12.53 -1.63 -5.30
N LEU A 109 12.60 -1.14 -6.54
CA LEU A 109 11.97 0.13 -6.93
C LEU A 109 10.60 -0.08 -7.59
N VAL A 110 9.62 0.75 -7.27
CA VAL A 110 8.34 0.77 -7.99
C VAL A 110 8.56 1.24 -9.42
N THR A 111 8.14 0.43 -10.39
CA THR A 111 8.30 0.69 -11.83
C THR A 111 6.98 0.97 -12.53
N GLU A 112 5.90 0.34 -12.07
CA GLU A 112 4.59 0.42 -12.69
C GLU A 112 3.50 0.34 -11.62
N ILE A 113 2.37 0.99 -11.90
CA ILE A 113 1.19 1.05 -11.03
C ILE A 113 -0.03 0.84 -11.91
N THR A 114 -0.72 -0.28 -11.71
CA THR A 114 -1.87 -0.70 -12.54
C THR A 114 -3.13 -0.80 -11.69
N PHE A 115 -4.25 -0.35 -12.23
CA PHE A 115 -5.58 -0.63 -11.67
C PHE A 115 -6.17 -1.84 -12.36
N GLN A 116 -6.79 -2.72 -11.58
CA GLN A 116 -7.29 -4.00 -12.07
C GLN A 116 -8.35 -4.57 -11.12
N ASN A 117 -8.87 -5.74 -11.45
CA ASN A 117 -9.78 -6.50 -10.60
C ASN A 117 -9.05 -7.73 -10.08
N GLY A 118 -8.85 -7.83 -8.77
CA GLY A 118 -8.10 -8.92 -8.15
C GLY A 118 -6.59 -8.75 -8.20
N THR A 119 -5.85 -9.86 -8.25
CA THR A 119 -4.38 -9.88 -8.33
C THR A 119 -3.91 -10.04 -9.78
N PRO A 120 -2.70 -9.55 -10.15
CA PRO A 120 -2.17 -9.70 -11.50
C PRO A 120 -1.90 -11.15 -11.86
#